data_AF-D2BZP9-F1
#
_entry.id   AF-D2BZP9-F1
#
_cell.length_a   1.000
_cell.length_b   1.000
_cell.length_c   1.000
_cell.angle_alpha   90.00
_cell.angle_beta   90.00
_cell.angle_gamma   90.00
#
_symmetry.space_group_name_H-M   'P 1'
#
loop_
_entity.id
_entity.type
_entity.pdbx_description
1 polymer ?
#
loop_
_entity_poly.entity_id
_entity_poly.type
_entity_poly.pdbx_seq_one_letter_code
_entity_poly.pdbx_strand_id
1 'polypeptide(L)'
;MLIVSYNIQYGLGRDGRYDLARIADEVRGADIICMQEVERFWQRSGMTDQPAELAALLGEYHWVYGANLDMDASTVVADGRVLNRRRQFGTLTLSRRPILSSRNFPLPKFGTLTQHSIQQGVLETVVDTDGGAIRVYNTHLSHLCAETRLPQVDAMLGIFARAPEEGGAWCGGHPDPTAGWTEGRMPVMPQEMILMGDLNCLPDSDEYRHLVGPVSPHHGRLVRHRGLMDAWVAAGQLESSGSTHPNVGGRIDHCLLTPSLGVTVRRCWVDTENQGSDHHPLWVELQ
;
A
#
# COMPACT_ATOMS: atom_id res chain seq x y z
N MET A 1 -4.09 -16.27 -7.32
CA MET A 1 -3.26 -15.05 -7.33
C MET A 1 -2.51 -14.92 -6.01
N LEU A 2 -1.19 -14.72 -6.03
CA LEU A 2 -0.34 -14.55 -4.85
C LEU A 2 0.00 -13.07 -4.66
N ILE A 3 -0.27 -12.50 -3.49
CA ILE A 3 0.00 -11.08 -3.21
C ILE A 3 0.79 -10.93 -1.91
N VAL A 4 1.54 -9.84 -1.79
CA VAL A 4 2.36 -9.57 -0.60
C VAL A 4 2.35 -8.09 -0.22
N SER A 5 2.24 -7.83 1.08
CA SER A 5 2.47 -6.51 1.68
C SER A 5 3.78 -6.54 2.45
N TYR A 6 4.63 -5.53 2.28
CA TYR A 6 5.90 -5.47 2.97
C TYR A 6 6.37 -4.03 3.26
N ASN A 7 6.40 -3.63 4.52
CA ASN A 7 7.17 -2.44 4.93
C ASN A 7 8.66 -2.81 4.84
N ILE A 8 9.42 -2.09 4.01
CA ILE A 8 10.81 -2.46 3.70
C ILE A 8 11.83 -1.66 4.50
N GLN A 9 11.39 -0.79 5.43
CA GLN A 9 12.26 0.11 6.20
C GLN A 9 13.30 0.82 5.31
N TYR A 10 12.87 1.37 4.17
CA TYR A 10 13.73 2.01 3.17
C TYR A 10 14.98 1.18 2.81
N GLY A 11 14.85 -0.14 2.81
CA GLY A 11 15.88 -1.12 2.47
C GLY A 11 16.82 -1.50 3.61
N LEU A 12 16.64 -0.97 4.82
CA LEU A 12 17.46 -1.29 5.98
C LEU A 12 17.05 -2.64 6.57
N GLY A 13 17.92 -3.64 6.46
CA GLY A 13 17.64 -4.95 7.05
C GLY A 13 18.08 -5.08 8.50
N ARG A 14 17.79 -6.25 9.07
CA ARG A 14 18.12 -6.61 10.47
C ARG A 14 19.61 -6.67 10.75
N ASP A 15 20.42 -6.78 9.70
CA ASP A 15 21.87 -6.69 9.73
C ASP A 15 22.41 -5.25 9.72
N GLY A 16 21.53 -4.24 9.70
CA GLY A 16 21.87 -2.83 9.66
C GLY A 16 22.39 -2.36 8.30
N ARG A 17 22.19 -3.13 7.22
CA ARG A 17 22.64 -2.78 5.87
C ARG A 17 21.47 -2.45 4.96
N TYR A 18 21.68 -1.44 4.10
CA TYR A 18 20.78 -1.09 3.01
C TYR A 18 20.97 -2.05 1.84
N ASP A 19 19.98 -2.89 1.53
CA ASP A 19 20.06 -3.88 0.47
C ASP A 19 18.69 -4.11 -0.21
N LEU A 20 18.45 -3.40 -1.31
CA LEU A 20 17.21 -3.52 -2.09
C LEU A 20 17.13 -4.82 -2.88
N ALA A 21 18.26 -5.46 -3.20
CA ALA A 21 18.27 -6.74 -3.90
C ALA A 21 17.73 -7.84 -3.00
N ARG A 22 18.12 -7.83 -1.71
CA ARG A 22 17.54 -8.71 -0.69
C ARG A 22 16.03 -8.52 -0.56
N ILE A 23 15.55 -7.27 -0.49
CA ILE A 23 14.10 -6.98 -0.48
C ILE A 23 13.41 -7.59 -1.70
N ALA A 24 13.94 -7.35 -2.90
CA ALA A 24 13.36 -7.84 -4.14
C ALA A 24 13.30 -9.37 -4.18
N ASP A 25 14.33 -10.05 -3.68
CA ASP A 25 14.38 -11.51 -3.63
C ASP A 25 13.40 -12.09 -2.61
N GLU A 26 13.19 -11.44 -1.47
CA GLU A 26 12.24 -11.88 -0.43
C GLU A 26 10.78 -11.83 -0.88
N VAL A 27 10.42 -10.96 -1.85
CA VAL A 27 9.05 -10.84 -2.37
C VAL A 27 8.86 -11.44 -3.77
N ARG A 28 9.94 -11.98 -4.35
CA ARG A 28 9.93 -12.47 -5.73
C ARG A 28 8.90 -13.58 -5.90
N GLY A 29 8.16 -13.53 -7.01
CA GLY A 29 7.15 -14.54 -7.35
C GLY A 29 5.71 -14.15 -6.97
N ALA A 30 5.51 -13.08 -6.19
CA ALA A 30 4.18 -12.49 -6.02
C ALA A 30 3.62 -11.95 -7.35
N ASP A 31 2.31 -12.01 -7.55
CA ASP A 31 1.62 -11.37 -8.68
C ASP A 31 1.43 -9.86 -8.46
N ILE A 32 1.24 -9.45 -7.19
CA ILE A 32 1.12 -8.05 -6.77
C ILE A 32 1.92 -7.85 -5.49
N ILE A 33 2.75 -6.80 -5.47
CA ILE A 33 3.61 -6.43 -4.34
C ILE A 33 3.25 -5.02 -3.89
N CYS A 34 2.91 -4.84 -2.62
CA CYS A 34 2.70 -3.54 -2.01
C CYS A 34 3.80 -3.27 -0.98
N MET A 35 4.73 -2.38 -1.31
CA MET A 35 5.81 -1.96 -0.42
C MET A 35 5.51 -0.62 0.26
N GLN A 36 5.86 -0.51 1.54
CA GLN A 36 5.83 0.73 2.32
C GLN A 36 7.26 1.16 2.70
N GLU A 37 7.41 2.43 3.07
CA GLU A 37 8.70 3.05 3.38
C GLU A 37 9.71 3.03 2.23
N VAL A 38 9.22 3.16 0.99
CA VAL A 38 10.09 3.33 -0.18
C VAL A 38 10.43 4.81 -0.32
N GLU A 39 11.70 5.12 -0.58
CA GLU A 39 12.15 6.51 -0.57
C GLU A 39 13.02 6.93 -1.77
N ARG A 40 13.17 8.24 -1.94
CA ARG A 40 14.09 8.84 -2.93
C ARG A 40 14.96 9.92 -2.31
N PHE A 41 16.24 9.89 -2.64
CA PHE A 41 17.19 10.98 -2.38
C PHE A 41 17.28 11.39 -0.89
N TRP A 42 17.30 10.39 -0.01
CA TRP A 42 17.61 10.55 1.40
C TRP A 42 19.08 10.20 1.67
N GLN A 43 19.74 11.01 2.50
CA GLN A 43 21.18 10.84 2.75
C GLN A 43 21.50 9.50 3.42
N ARG A 44 20.62 9.04 4.32
CA ARG A 44 20.83 7.80 5.10
C ARG A 44 20.91 6.55 4.21
N SER A 45 20.17 6.53 3.10
CA SER A 45 20.09 5.41 2.15
C SER A 45 20.92 5.65 0.89
N GLY A 46 21.89 6.57 0.93
CA GLY A 46 22.82 6.79 -0.18
C GLY A 46 22.28 7.66 -1.32
N MET A 47 21.21 8.42 -1.09
CA MET A 47 20.59 9.31 -2.09
C MET A 47 20.11 8.58 -3.35
N THR A 48 19.63 7.35 -3.20
CA THR A 48 19.16 6.49 -4.31
C THR A 48 17.73 6.82 -4.75
N ASP A 49 17.33 6.31 -5.93
CA ASP A 49 15.93 6.26 -6.37
C ASP A 49 15.41 4.83 -6.18
N GLN A 50 15.00 4.51 -4.94
CA GLN A 50 14.63 3.14 -4.58
C GLN A 50 13.49 2.58 -5.46
N PRO A 51 12.44 3.33 -5.84
CA PRO A 51 11.45 2.85 -6.79
C PRO A 51 12.05 2.36 -8.11
N ALA A 52 12.97 3.14 -8.69
CA ALA A 52 13.61 2.77 -9.96
C ALA A 52 14.55 1.56 -9.80
N GLU A 53 15.30 1.47 -8.71
CA GLU A 53 16.19 0.35 -8.43
C GLU A 53 15.42 -0.96 -8.16
N LEU A 54 14.37 -0.90 -7.34
CA LEU A 54 13.47 -2.04 -7.09
C LEU A 54 12.78 -2.50 -8.37
N ALA A 55 12.30 -1.56 -9.21
CA ALA A 55 11.72 -1.89 -10.51
C ALA A 55 12.73 -2.53 -11.47
N ALA A 56 14.02 -2.16 -11.40
CA ALA A 56 15.05 -2.80 -12.19
C ALA A 56 15.35 -4.24 -11.71
N LEU A 57 15.33 -4.47 -10.40
CA LEU A 57 15.52 -5.80 -9.79
C LEU A 57 14.32 -6.75 -10.00
N LEU A 58 13.13 -6.17 -10.18
CA LEU A 58 11.84 -6.81 -10.47
C LEU A 58 11.39 -6.43 -11.90
N GLY A 59 12.30 -6.55 -12.88
CA GLY A 59 12.12 -6.04 -14.24
C GLY A 59 10.93 -6.61 -15.03
N GLU A 60 10.30 -7.67 -14.55
CA GLU A 60 9.08 -8.26 -15.09
C GLU A 60 7.77 -7.61 -14.56
N TYR A 61 7.85 -6.61 -13.68
CA TYR A 61 6.69 -5.96 -13.07
C TYR A 61 6.41 -4.57 -13.64
N HIS A 62 5.14 -4.26 -13.81
CA HIS A 62 4.63 -2.89 -13.90
C HIS A 62 4.63 -2.25 -12.51
N TRP A 63 4.89 -0.94 -12.41
CA TRP A 63 4.98 -0.29 -11.11
C TRP A 63 4.44 1.14 -11.10
N VAL A 64 3.95 1.55 -9.94
CA VAL A 64 3.55 2.93 -9.63
C VAL A 64 4.05 3.28 -8.23
N TYR A 65 4.69 4.44 -8.11
CA TYR A 65 5.15 5.00 -6.84
C TYR A 65 4.27 6.18 -6.39
N GLY A 66 3.74 6.09 -5.18
CA GLY A 66 2.98 7.14 -4.51
C GLY A 66 3.89 7.92 -3.55
N ALA A 67 4.39 9.08 -3.98
CA ALA A 67 5.16 9.98 -3.12
C ALA A 67 4.23 10.71 -2.14
N ASN A 68 4.15 10.23 -0.90
CA ASN A 68 3.26 10.80 0.12
C ASN A 68 3.89 12.05 0.75
N LEU A 69 5.15 11.94 1.14
CA LEU A 69 5.99 13.07 1.52
C LEU A 69 6.82 13.48 0.31
N ASP A 70 6.80 14.77 -0.03
CA ASP A 70 7.55 15.34 -1.15
C ASP A 70 8.16 16.70 -0.76
N MET A 71 9.49 16.77 -0.72
CA MET A 71 10.26 17.97 -0.37
C MET A 71 11.29 18.31 -1.46
N ASP A 72 11.71 19.57 -1.49
CA ASP A 72 12.82 19.97 -2.36
C ASP A 72 14.14 19.29 -1.93
N ALA A 73 14.91 18.86 -2.93
CA ALA A 73 16.27 18.35 -2.78
C ALA A 73 17.17 18.84 -3.92
N SER A 74 16.80 19.98 -4.52
CA SER A 74 17.47 20.54 -5.67
C SER A 74 18.88 21.01 -5.30
N THR A 75 19.78 20.96 -6.27
CA THR A 75 21.14 21.50 -6.15
C THR A 75 21.38 22.55 -7.22
N VAL A 76 22.31 23.48 -6.98
CA VAL A 76 22.76 24.44 -8.00
C VAL A 76 24.10 23.95 -8.54
N VAL A 77 24.19 23.74 -9.85
CA VAL A 77 25.44 23.32 -10.50
C VAL A 77 26.30 24.54 -10.84
N ALA A 78 27.56 24.31 -11.24
CA ALA A 78 28.57 25.37 -11.36
C ALA A 78 28.22 26.53 -12.33
N ASP A 79 27.34 26.28 -13.31
CA ASP A 79 26.86 27.29 -14.27
C ASP A 79 25.68 28.14 -13.73
N GLY A 80 25.26 27.93 -12.48
CA GLY A 80 24.14 28.63 -11.85
C GLY A 80 22.76 28.00 -12.10
N ARG A 81 22.68 26.92 -12.88
CA ARG A 81 21.41 26.22 -13.14
C ARG A 81 20.98 25.37 -11.95
N VAL A 82 19.68 25.37 -11.67
CA VAL A 82 19.06 24.49 -10.68
C VAL A 82 18.85 23.10 -11.29
N LEU A 83 19.46 22.10 -10.69
CA LEU A 83 19.13 20.69 -10.91
C LEU A 83 17.95 20.32 -10.02
N ASN A 84 16.75 20.33 -10.60
CA ASN A 84 15.52 19.99 -9.90
C ASN A 84 15.55 18.54 -9.40
N ARG A 85 15.35 18.35 -8.10
CA ARG A 85 15.26 17.03 -7.47
C ARG A 85 14.30 17.07 -6.29
N ARG A 86 13.57 15.98 -6.08
CA ARG A 86 12.59 15.84 -4.99
C ARG A 86 13.02 14.77 -4.01
N ARG A 87 13.10 15.07 -2.72
CA ARG A 87 13.25 14.05 -1.66
C ARG A 87 11.87 13.53 -1.32
N GLN A 88 11.65 12.24 -1.51
CA GLN A 88 10.32 11.64 -1.42
C GLN A 88 10.32 10.43 -0.48
N PHE A 89 9.17 10.14 0.10
CA PHE A 89 8.91 8.94 0.90
C PHE A 89 7.46 8.51 0.70
N GLY A 90 7.21 7.21 0.55
CA GLY A 90 5.86 6.72 0.33
C GLY A 90 5.76 5.23 0.04
N THR A 91 4.86 4.88 -0.86
CA THR A 91 4.47 3.49 -1.15
C THR A 91 4.72 3.14 -2.61
N LEU A 92 5.11 1.89 -2.86
CA LEU A 92 5.36 1.35 -4.20
C LEU A 92 4.46 0.14 -4.42
N THR A 93 3.64 0.19 -5.46
CA THR A 93 2.89 -0.99 -5.91
C THR A 93 3.52 -1.52 -7.18
N LEU A 94 3.85 -2.81 -7.20
CA LEU A 94 4.30 -3.53 -8.38
C LEU A 94 3.29 -4.64 -8.74
N SER A 95 3.11 -4.92 -10.02
CA SER A 95 2.30 -6.04 -10.49
C SER A 95 2.89 -6.71 -11.73
N ARG A 96 2.82 -8.03 -11.80
CA ARG A 96 3.17 -8.80 -13.02
C ARG A 96 2.23 -8.53 -14.19
N ARG A 97 1.06 -7.95 -13.90
CA ARG A 97 0.03 -7.58 -14.87
C ARG A 97 -0.05 -6.06 -14.99
N PRO A 98 -0.60 -5.52 -16.10
CA PRO A 98 -0.70 -4.08 -16.28
C PRO A 98 -1.44 -3.37 -15.14
N ILE A 99 -0.84 -2.29 -14.63
CA ILE A 99 -1.52 -1.30 -13.81
C ILE A 99 -2.23 -0.34 -14.78
N LEU A 100 -3.55 -0.47 -14.88
CA LEU A 100 -4.39 0.22 -15.87
C LEU A 100 -4.54 1.71 -15.58
N SER A 101 -4.57 2.08 -14.30
CA SER A 101 -4.58 3.47 -13.84
C SER A 101 -4.19 3.57 -12.38
N SER A 102 -3.82 4.76 -11.92
CA SER A 102 -3.52 5.01 -10.52
C SER A 102 -3.94 6.41 -10.08
N ARG A 103 -4.25 6.56 -8.80
CA ARG A 103 -4.47 7.84 -8.12
C ARG A 103 -3.77 7.80 -6.77
N ASN A 104 -3.12 8.89 -6.36
CA ASN A 104 -2.49 8.97 -5.03
C ASN A 104 -3.20 10.03 -4.19
N PHE A 105 -3.61 9.67 -2.98
CA PHE A 105 -4.39 10.54 -2.11
C PHE A 105 -3.63 10.84 -0.82
N PRO A 106 -3.28 12.11 -0.54
CA PRO A 106 -2.76 12.48 0.78
C PRO A 106 -3.87 12.28 1.83
N LEU A 107 -3.53 11.64 2.94
CA LEU A 107 -4.44 11.43 4.06
C LEU A 107 -4.33 12.58 5.08
N PRO A 108 -5.36 12.84 5.89
CA PRO A 108 -5.28 13.84 6.96
C PRO A 108 -4.04 13.63 7.85
N LYS A 109 -3.31 14.72 8.08
CA LYS A 109 -2.08 14.73 8.88
C LYS A 109 -2.30 15.53 10.14
N PHE A 110 -1.92 14.97 11.28
CA PHE A 110 -1.90 15.70 12.54
C PHE A 110 -0.65 16.59 12.61
N GLY A 111 -0.85 17.89 12.81
CA GLY A 111 0.23 18.88 12.95
C GLY A 111 0.82 18.88 14.36
N THR A 112 1.80 18.01 14.61
CA THR A 112 2.55 17.96 15.87
C THR A 112 3.57 19.11 15.97
N LEU A 113 3.83 19.59 17.19
CA LEU A 113 4.86 20.62 17.43
C LEU A 113 6.25 20.03 17.70
N THR A 114 6.33 18.84 18.29
CA THR A 114 7.60 18.24 18.73
C THR A 114 7.83 16.82 18.21
N GLN A 115 6.78 16.02 18.05
CA GLN A 115 6.88 14.66 17.52
C GLN A 115 7.05 14.69 15.99
N HIS A 116 7.78 13.72 15.44
CA HIS A 116 7.91 13.58 14.00
C HIS A 116 6.59 13.11 13.39
N SER A 117 6.01 13.92 12.50
CA SER A 117 4.77 13.62 11.79
C SER A 117 5.00 13.90 10.32
N ILE A 118 4.85 12.88 9.49
CA ILE A 118 5.04 12.95 8.03
C ILE A 118 3.69 12.87 7.31
N GLN A 119 3.67 13.30 6.06
CA GLN A 119 2.48 13.17 5.21
C GLN A 119 2.32 11.70 4.83
N GLN A 120 1.20 11.10 5.25
CA GLN A 120 0.79 9.77 4.82
C GLN A 120 -0.14 9.86 3.61
N GLY A 121 -0.32 8.75 2.91
CA GLY A 121 -1.17 8.68 1.74
C GLY A 121 -1.62 7.27 1.44
N VAL A 122 -2.66 7.15 0.63
CA VAL A 122 -3.12 5.88 0.07
C VAL A 122 -2.97 5.92 -1.45
N LEU A 123 -2.15 5.00 -1.98
CA LEU A 123 -1.95 4.82 -3.40
C LEU A 123 -2.99 3.84 -3.93
N GLU A 124 -3.88 4.31 -4.79
CA GLU A 124 -4.81 3.49 -5.56
C GLU A 124 -4.18 3.06 -6.88
N THR A 125 -4.25 1.77 -7.17
CA THR A 125 -3.90 1.19 -8.47
C THR A 125 -5.03 0.30 -8.95
N VAL A 126 -5.39 0.39 -10.22
CA VAL A 126 -6.32 -0.56 -10.87
C VAL A 126 -5.46 -1.57 -11.60
N VAL A 127 -5.45 -2.82 -11.13
CA VAL A 127 -4.57 -3.87 -11.64
C VAL A 127 -5.39 -4.86 -12.46
N ASP A 128 -4.94 -5.15 -13.68
CA ASP A 128 -5.51 -6.23 -14.49
C ASP A 128 -5.20 -7.60 -13.88
N THR A 129 -6.18 -8.52 -13.86
CA THR A 129 -5.98 -9.89 -13.36
C THR A 129 -6.76 -10.87 -14.23
N ASP A 130 -6.45 -12.17 -14.11
CA ASP A 130 -7.18 -13.22 -14.83
C ASP A 130 -8.67 -13.26 -14.44
N GLY A 131 -9.03 -12.79 -13.24
CA GLY A 131 -10.40 -12.67 -12.74
C GLY A 131 -11.08 -11.34 -13.06
N GLY A 132 -10.45 -10.49 -13.88
CA GLY A 132 -10.87 -9.11 -14.14
C GLY A 132 -10.09 -8.08 -13.33
N ALA A 133 -10.21 -6.81 -13.71
CA ALA A 133 -9.50 -5.75 -13.00
C ALA A 133 -10.00 -5.60 -11.57
N ILE A 134 -9.07 -5.34 -10.64
CA ILE A 134 -9.37 -5.05 -9.24
C ILE A 134 -8.66 -3.76 -8.81
N ARG A 135 -9.16 -3.12 -7.76
CA ARG A 135 -8.45 -2.00 -7.13
C ARG A 135 -7.53 -2.53 -6.04
N VAL A 136 -6.28 -2.10 -6.05
CA VAL A 136 -5.29 -2.38 -5.01
C VAL A 136 -4.86 -1.07 -4.41
N TYR A 137 -5.11 -0.92 -3.11
CA TYR A 137 -4.70 0.21 -2.31
C TYR A 137 -3.46 -0.17 -1.49
N ASN A 138 -2.45 0.70 -1.50
CA ASN A 138 -1.23 0.56 -0.72
C ASN A 138 -1.06 1.79 0.20
N THR A 139 -1.01 1.58 1.51
CA THR A 139 -0.96 2.67 2.50
C THR A 139 0.08 2.40 3.59
N HIS A 140 0.50 3.47 4.25
CA HIS A 140 1.24 3.43 5.51
C HIS A 140 0.61 4.48 6.43
N LEU A 141 -0.05 4.06 7.51
CA LEU A 141 -0.73 4.98 8.43
C LEU A 141 0.23 5.57 9.48
N SER A 142 -0.21 6.61 10.19
CA SER A 142 0.58 7.29 11.22
C SER A 142 1.01 6.34 12.35
N HIS A 143 2.29 6.38 12.72
CA HIS A 143 2.86 5.62 13.84
C HIS A 143 2.55 6.22 15.22
N LEU A 144 1.96 7.41 15.30
CA LEU A 144 1.84 8.16 16.56
C LEU A 144 0.84 7.53 17.53
N CYS A 145 -0.45 7.58 17.20
CA CYS A 145 -1.52 7.01 18.02
C CYS A 145 -2.83 6.88 17.24
N ALA A 146 -3.80 6.18 17.84
CA ALA A 146 -5.07 5.87 17.21
C ALA A 146 -5.87 7.11 16.82
N GLU A 147 -5.86 8.15 17.65
CA GLU A 147 -6.56 9.41 17.41
C GLU A 147 -6.04 10.15 16.16
N THR A 148 -4.75 9.96 15.82
CA THR A 148 -4.19 10.51 14.57
C THR A 148 -4.51 9.65 13.35
N ARG A 149 -4.77 8.34 13.54
CA ARG A 149 -5.09 7.41 12.47
C ARG A 149 -6.58 7.34 12.13
N LEU A 150 -7.49 7.55 13.09
CA LEU A 150 -8.94 7.51 12.84
C LEU A 150 -9.38 8.46 11.70
N PRO A 151 -8.95 9.74 11.65
CA PRO A 151 -9.25 10.60 10.50
C PRO A 151 -8.68 10.10 9.17
N GLN A 152 -7.57 9.36 9.20
CA GLN A 152 -6.98 8.73 8.01
C GLN A 152 -7.85 7.55 7.54
N VAL A 153 -8.34 6.73 8.48
CA VAL A 153 -9.28 5.64 8.19
C VAL A 153 -10.58 6.16 7.62
N ASP A 154 -11.17 7.20 8.21
CA ASP A 154 -12.41 7.82 7.71
C ASP A 154 -12.23 8.35 6.28
N ALA A 155 -11.10 9.01 5.99
CA ALA A 155 -10.78 9.50 4.66
C ALA A 155 -10.63 8.34 3.65
N MET A 156 -9.93 7.26 4.02
CA MET A 156 -9.78 6.07 3.18
C MET A 156 -11.14 5.44 2.86
N LEU A 157 -11.99 5.22 3.86
CA LEU A 157 -13.32 4.64 3.65
C LEU A 157 -14.20 5.52 2.73
N GLY A 158 -14.09 6.84 2.86
CA GLY A 158 -14.74 7.79 1.96
C GLY A 158 -14.25 7.68 0.51
N ILE A 159 -12.93 7.51 0.30
CA ILE A 159 -12.33 7.29 -1.02
C ILE A 159 -12.84 5.97 -1.61
N PHE A 160 -12.77 4.87 -0.86
CA PHE A 160 -13.16 3.54 -1.34
C PHE A 160 -14.62 3.48 -1.78
N ALA A 161 -15.51 4.13 -1.00
CA ALA A 161 -16.94 4.14 -1.26
C ALA A 161 -17.32 4.91 -2.53
N ARG A 162 -16.69 6.06 -2.80
CA ARG A 162 -17.01 6.88 -3.98
C ARG A 162 -16.32 6.44 -5.25
N ALA A 163 -15.16 5.79 -5.14
CA ALA A 163 -14.31 5.54 -6.29
C ALA A 163 -15.02 4.84 -7.47
N PRO A 164 -15.88 3.80 -7.33
CA PRO A 164 -16.56 3.20 -8.49
C PRO A 164 -17.48 4.19 -9.24
N GLU A 165 -18.07 5.14 -8.52
CA GLU A 165 -18.96 6.17 -9.08
C GLU A 165 -18.19 7.35 -9.68
N GLU A 166 -17.03 7.71 -9.11
CA GLU A 166 -16.12 8.73 -9.66
C GLU A 166 -15.53 8.29 -11.02
N GLY A 167 -15.35 6.99 -11.21
CA GLY A 167 -14.73 6.41 -12.41
C GLY A 167 -13.20 6.39 -12.34
N GLY A 168 -12.58 6.03 -13.47
CA GLY A 168 -11.14 5.88 -13.64
C GLY A 168 -10.32 7.16 -13.43
N ALA A 169 -9.00 7.06 -13.66
CA ALA A 169 -8.14 8.25 -13.72
C ALA A 169 -8.60 9.28 -14.78
N TRP A 170 -9.34 8.82 -15.79
CA TRP A 170 -10.21 9.65 -16.62
C TRP A 170 -11.49 8.87 -16.94
N CYS A 171 -12.57 9.59 -17.23
CA CYS A 171 -13.84 9.02 -17.65
C CYS A 171 -14.57 9.96 -18.62
N GLY A 172 -15.48 9.41 -19.42
CA GLY A 172 -16.22 10.16 -20.44
C GLY A 172 -15.47 10.29 -21.78
N GLY A 173 -15.96 11.16 -22.65
CA GLY A 173 -15.37 11.44 -23.96
C GLY A 173 -15.03 12.92 -24.13
N HIS A 174 -14.26 13.26 -25.15
CA HIS A 174 -14.01 14.65 -25.55
C HIS A 174 -14.90 15.01 -26.76
N PRO A 175 -15.54 16.20 -26.81
CA PRO A 175 -16.39 16.60 -27.94
C PRO A 175 -15.67 16.62 -29.30
N ASP A 176 -14.36 16.83 -29.26
CA ASP A 176 -13.45 16.66 -30.39
C ASP A 176 -12.51 15.48 -30.12
N PRO A 177 -12.76 14.28 -30.70
CA PRO A 177 -11.91 13.11 -30.52
C PRO A 177 -10.47 13.29 -31.02
N THR A 178 -10.22 14.27 -31.89
CA THR A 178 -8.88 14.52 -32.46
C THR A 178 -7.98 15.33 -31.53
N ALA A 179 -8.53 15.87 -30.44
CA ALA A 179 -7.79 16.69 -29.47
C ALA A 179 -6.84 15.89 -28.55
N GLY A 180 -6.85 14.54 -28.63
CA GLY A 180 -5.89 13.69 -27.91
C GLY A 180 -6.14 13.52 -26.41
N TRP A 181 -7.29 13.95 -25.88
CA TRP A 181 -7.61 13.83 -24.45
C TRP A 181 -8.02 12.40 -24.01
N THR A 182 -8.36 11.52 -24.94
CA THR A 182 -8.87 10.17 -24.66
C THR A 182 -8.06 9.11 -25.40
N GLU A 183 -6.77 9.02 -25.09
CA GLU A 183 -5.90 7.98 -25.65
C GLU A 183 -6.05 6.65 -24.91
N GLY A 184 -6.15 5.55 -25.68
CA GLY A 184 -6.27 4.20 -25.14
C GLY A 184 -7.67 3.83 -24.66
N ARG A 185 -7.74 2.85 -23.74
CA ARG A 185 -9.01 2.40 -23.15
C ARG A 185 -9.32 3.24 -21.90
N MET A 186 -10.58 3.67 -21.77
CA MET A 186 -11.06 4.32 -20.55
C MET A 186 -10.80 3.41 -19.34
N PRO A 187 -10.08 3.89 -18.30
CA PRO A 187 -9.77 3.07 -17.15
C PRO A 187 -11.05 2.67 -16.42
N VAL A 188 -11.18 1.37 -16.17
CA VAL A 188 -12.26 0.82 -15.35
C VAL A 188 -12.05 1.20 -13.89
N MET A 189 -13.14 1.21 -13.10
CA MET A 189 -13.09 1.44 -11.67
C MET A 189 -13.96 0.40 -10.94
N PRO A 190 -13.44 -0.83 -10.75
CA PRO A 190 -14.18 -1.96 -10.17
C PRO A 190 -14.68 -1.69 -8.75
N GLN A 191 -15.68 -2.43 -8.29
CA GLN A 191 -16.09 -2.37 -6.87
C GLN A 191 -15.10 -3.14 -5.98
N GLU A 192 -14.65 -4.28 -6.48
CA GLU A 192 -13.71 -5.19 -5.85
C GLU A 192 -12.40 -4.47 -5.53
N MET A 193 -11.97 -4.60 -4.28
CA MET A 193 -10.73 -3.99 -3.84
C MET A 193 -9.97 -4.81 -2.80
N ILE A 194 -8.67 -4.58 -2.77
CA ILE A 194 -7.71 -5.04 -1.77
C ILE A 194 -7.04 -3.80 -1.17
N LEU A 195 -6.94 -3.72 0.15
CA LEU A 195 -6.11 -2.78 0.88
C LEU A 195 -4.96 -3.55 1.53
N MET A 196 -3.72 -3.21 1.20
CA MET A 196 -2.52 -3.75 1.81
C MET A 196 -1.69 -2.62 2.42
N GLY A 197 -1.02 -2.93 3.53
CA GLY A 197 0.02 -2.06 4.06
C GLY A 197 0.19 -2.12 5.57
N ASP A 198 1.14 -1.33 6.05
CA ASP A 198 1.35 -1.05 7.45
C ASP A 198 0.28 -0.06 7.95
N LEU A 199 -0.71 -0.58 8.65
CA LEU A 199 -1.80 0.21 9.20
C LEU A 199 -1.47 0.75 10.60
N ASN A 200 -0.32 0.38 11.18
CA ASN A 200 0.09 0.76 12.53
C ASN A 200 -0.98 0.50 13.61
N CYS A 201 -1.87 -0.48 13.37
CA CYS A 201 -2.99 -0.78 14.26
C CYS A 201 -3.15 -2.30 14.49
N LEU A 202 -3.48 -2.66 15.72
CA LEU A 202 -3.68 -4.05 16.14
C LEU A 202 -5.12 -4.53 15.82
N PRO A 203 -5.36 -5.85 15.74
CA PRO A 203 -6.69 -6.40 15.43
C PRO A 203 -7.79 -6.06 16.47
N ASP A 204 -7.42 -5.61 17.66
CA ASP A 204 -8.33 -5.18 18.73
C ASP A 204 -8.49 -3.64 18.81
N SER A 205 -7.84 -2.89 17.92
CA SER A 205 -7.88 -1.43 17.91
C SER A 205 -9.17 -0.87 17.30
N ASP A 206 -9.49 0.38 17.64
CA ASP A 206 -10.68 1.06 17.11
C ASP A 206 -10.58 1.32 15.60
N GLU A 207 -9.38 1.61 15.09
CA GLU A 207 -9.10 1.80 13.67
C GLU A 207 -9.38 0.52 12.88
N TYR A 208 -8.87 -0.61 13.36
CA TYR A 208 -9.12 -1.92 12.76
C TYR A 208 -10.62 -2.25 12.80
N ARG A 209 -11.28 -2.03 13.94
CA ARG A 209 -12.74 -2.17 14.07
C ARG A 209 -13.52 -1.30 13.09
N HIS A 210 -13.04 -0.09 12.79
CA HIS A 210 -13.67 0.80 11.82
C HIS A 210 -13.57 0.23 10.39
N LEU A 211 -12.39 -0.31 10.03
CA LEU A 211 -12.12 -0.89 8.72
C LEU A 211 -12.91 -2.18 8.45
N VAL A 212 -12.85 -3.15 9.37
CA VAL A 212 -13.39 -4.51 9.14
C VAL A 212 -14.71 -4.82 9.86
N GLY A 213 -15.24 -3.86 10.63
CA GLY A 213 -16.53 -3.96 11.32
C GLY A 213 -16.44 -4.35 12.80
N PRO A 214 -17.54 -4.25 13.57
CA PRO A 214 -17.55 -4.56 15.00
C PRO A 214 -17.53 -6.07 15.29
N VAL A 215 -17.17 -6.44 16.51
CA VAL A 215 -17.27 -7.82 17.02
C VAL A 215 -18.53 -7.95 17.87
N SER A 216 -19.36 -8.94 17.55
CA SER A 216 -20.48 -9.40 18.37
C SER A 216 -20.02 -10.52 19.31
N PRO A 217 -20.36 -10.49 20.61
CA PRO A 217 -19.99 -11.55 21.55
C PRO A 217 -20.44 -12.96 21.13
N HIS A 218 -21.56 -13.09 20.41
CA HIS A 218 -22.13 -14.38 20.03
C HIS A 218 -21.92 -14.74 18.56
N HIS A 219 -21.66 -13.76 17.70
CA HIS A 219 -21.58 -13.97 16.25
C HIS A 219 -20.19 -13.68 15.67
N GLY A 220 -19.23 -13.26 16.49
CA GLY A 220 -17.91 -12.86 16.02
C GLY A 220 -17.97 -11.56 15.21
N ARG A 221 -17.03 -11.39 14.27
CA ARG A 221 -16.91 -10.17 13.48
C ARG A 221 -18.09 -9.99 12.52
N LEU A 222 -18.73 -8.83 12.59
CA LEU A 222 -19.83 -8.45 11.71
C LEU A 222 -19.29 -7.70 10.49
N VAL A 223 -19.11 -8.44 9.39
CA VAL A 223 -18.65 -7.90 8.11
C VAL A 223 -19.83 -7.20 7.41
N ARG A 224 -19.63 -5.94 7.01
CA ARG A 224 -20.61 -5.20 6.21
C ARG A 224 -20.62 -5.71 4.76
N HIS A 225 -21.78 -5.69 4.11
CA HIS A 225 -21.89 -6.10 2.69
C HIS A 225 -20.94 -5.32 1.76
N ARG A 226 -20.70 -4.04 2.06
CA ARG A 226 -19.72 -3.18 1.35
C ARG A 226 -18.51 -2.83 2.23
N GLY A 227 -18.19 -3.68 3.21
CA GLY A 227 -17.05 -3.51 4.11
C GLY A 227 -15.80 -4.24 3.62
N LEU A 228 -14.84 -4.41 4.52
CA LEU A 228 -13.62 -5.18 4.28
C LEU A 228 -13.53 -6.36 5.24
N MET A 229 -12.88 -7.44 4.79
CA MET A 229 -12.54 -8.64 5.56
C MET A 229 -11.02 -8.74 5.68
N ASP A 230 -10.50 -9.12 6.84
CA ASP A 230 -9.07 -9.45 6.98
C ASP A 230 -8.76 -10.81 6.34
N ALA A 231 -7.78 -10.84 5.42
CA ALA A 231 -7.28 -12.05 4.78
C ALA A 231 -6.80 -13.10 5.80
N TRP A 232 -6.23 -12.66 6.92
CA TRP A 232 -5.77 -13.53 8.00
C TRP A 232 -6.92 -14.36 8.58
N VAL A 233 -8.03 -13.68 8.90
CA VAL A 233 -9.25 -14.32 9.43
C VAL A 233 -9.95 -15.13 8.34
N ALA A 234 -9.99 -14.62 7.10
CA ALA A 234 -10.57 -15.34 5.97
C ALA A 234 -9.83 -16.65 5.66
N ALA A 235 -8.53 -16.72 5.94
CA ALA A 235 -7.72 -17.94 5.85
C ALA A 235 -7.96 -18.91 7.03
N GLY A 236 -8.88 -18.62 7.94
CA GLY A 236 -9.24 -19.48 9.08
C GLY A 236 -8.33 -19.31 10.30
N GLN A 237 -7.51 -18.27 10.36
CA GLN A 237 -6.64 -18.01 11.50
C GLN A 237 -7.34 -17.23 12.61
N LEU A 238 -6.83 -17.35 13.84
CA LEU A 238 -7.32 -16.55 14.95
C LEU A 238 -6.97 -15.08 14.73
N GLU A 239 -7.95 -14.20 14.89
CA GLU A 239 -7.79 -12.78 14.61
C GLU A 239 -6.71 -12.10 15.46
N SER A 240 -6.47 -12.56 16.69
CA SER A 240 -5.43 -12.01 17.56
C SER A 240 -4.06 -12.69 17.41
N SER A 241 -3.91 -13.69 16.52
CA SER A 241 -2.65 -14.45 16.38
C SER A 241 -1.71 -13.89 15.32
N GLY A 242 -0.46 -14.32 15.34
CA GLY A 242 0.55 -13.90 14.37
C GLY A 242 1.20 -12.56 14.74
N SER A 243 2.33 -12.29 14.10
CA SER A 243 3.13 -11.11 14.34
C SER A 243 3.74 -10.65 13.03
N THR A 244 3.50 -9.40 12.63
CA THR A 244 4.13 -8.81 11.43
C THR A 244 5.32 -7.92 11.79
N HIS A 245 5.51 -7.65 13.08
CA HIS A 245 6.64 -6.88 13.59
C HIS A 245 7.11 -7.45 14.95
N PRO A 246 8.41 -7.78 15.12
CA PRO A 246 8.92 -8.52 16.28
C PRO A 246 8.71 -7.78 17.61
N ASN A 247 8.65 -6.44 17.58
CA ASN A 247 8.58 -5.63 18.80
C ASN A 247 7.17 -5.11 19.15
N VAL A 248 6.15 -5.41 18.34
CA VAL A 248 4.77 -4.90 18.58
C VAL A 248 3.89 -5.94 19.29
N GLY A 249 4.22 -7.23 19.16
CA GLY A 249 3.44 -8.31 19.78
C GLY A 249 2.09 -8.55 19.11
N GLY A 250 2.02 -8.38 17.78
CA GLY A 250 0.80 -8.58 16.99
C GLY A 250 0.99 -8.21 15.51
N ARG A 251 -0.12 -8.17 14.77
CA ARG A 251 -0.13 -7.77 13.36
C ARG A 251 -0.51 -6.30 13.23
N ILE A 252 0.35 -5.52 12.58
CA ILE A 252 0.08 -4.14 12.17
C ILE A 252 0.09 -3.96 10.65
N ASP A 253 0.66 -4.93 9.94
CA ASP A 253 0.58 -5.06 8.49
C ASP A 253 -0.63 -5.94 8.17
N HIS A 254 -1.54 -5.45 7.33
CA HIS A 254 -2.81 -6.13 7.04
C HIS A 254 -3.07 -6.23 5.55
N CYS A 255 -3.82 -7.26 5.16
CA CYS A 255 -4.42 -7.37 3.84
C CYS A 255 -5.93 -7.47 4.01
N LEU A 256 -6.66 -6.41 3.67
CA LEU A 256 -8.11 -6.32 3.82
C LEU A 256 -8.78 -6.34 2.45
N LEU A 257 -9.82 -7.17 2.27
CA LEU A 257 -10.46 -7.39 0.96
C LEU A 257 -11.97 -7.14 1.02
N THR A 258 -12.56 -6.72 -0.10
CA THR A 258 -14.02 -6.80 -0.26
C THR A 258 -14.51 -8.26 -0.10
N PRO A 259 -15.74 -8.50 0.41
CA PRO A 259 -16.19 -9.85 0.72
C PRO A 259 -16.13 -10.85 -0.46
N SER A 260 -16.39 -10.38 -1.69
CA SER A 260 -16.30 -11.19 -2.91
C SER A 260 -14.88 -11.74 -3.17
N LEU A 261 -13.85 -11.00 -2.76
CA LEU A 261 -12.46 -11.47 -2.82
C LEU A 261 -12.09 -12.24 -1.56
N GLY A 262 -12.58 -11.83 -0.39
CA GLY A 262 -12.30 -12.47 0.90
C GLY A 262 -12.65 -13.96 0.93
N VAL A 263 -13.77 -14.36 0.32
CA VAL A 263 -14.18 -15.78 0.22
C VAL A 263 -13.28 -16.62 -0.68
N THR A 264 -12.38 -15.99 -1.44
CA THR A 264 -11.41 -16.67 -2.31
C THR A 264 -10.04 -16.82 -1.65
N VAL A 265 -9.84 -16.32 -0.42
CA VAL A 265 -8.59 -16.50 0.30
C VAL A 265 -8.38 -17.99 0.59
N ARG A 266 -7.27 -18.55 0.09
CA ARG A 266 -6.83 -19.91 0.38
C ARG A 266 -5.88 -19.96 1.57
N ARG A 267 -4.93 -19.03 1.61
CA ARG A 267 -3.88 -18.96 2.62
C ARG A 267 -3.52 -17.51 2.91
N CYS A 268 -3.13 -17.25 4.14
CA CYS A 268 -2.51 -16.01 4.58
C CYS A 268 -1.40 -16.40 5.55
N TRP A 269 -0.19 -15.85 5.44
CA TRP A 269 0.91 -16.17 6.36
C TRP A 269 1.91 -15.03 6.44
N VAL A 270 2.69 -15.03 7.51
CA VAL A 270 3.81 -14.11 7.69
C VAL A 270 5.11 -14.88 7.48
N ASP A 271 6.02 -14.35 6.69
CA ASP A 271 7.38 -14.89 6.58
C ASP A 271 8.26 -14.33 7.71
N THR A 272 8.43 -15.12 8.77
CA THR A 272 9.22 -14.70 9.94
C THR A 272 10.73 -14.81 9.75
N GLU A 273 11.17 -15.54 8.73
CA GLU A 273 12.59 -15.82 8.46
C GLU A 273 13.26 -14.71 7.66
N ASN A 274 12.48 -13.75 7.15
CA ASN A 274 12.97 -12.59 6.40
C ASN A 274 14.05 -11.81 7.18
N GLN A 275 15.00 -11.25 6.43
CA GLN A 275 16.11 -10.46 6.95
C GLN A 275 16.11 -9.02 6.40
N GLY A 276 15.29 -8.76 5.38
CA GLY A 276 15.24 -7.52 4.62
C GLY A 276 14.79 -6.28 5.38
N SER A 277 14.03 -6.44 6.46
CA SER A 277 13.43 -5.34 7.24
C SER A 277 13.13 -5.77 8.68
N ASP A 278 12.87 -4.81 9.56
CA ASP A 278 12.27 -5.06 10.86
C ASP A 278 10.83 -5.58 10.78
N HIS A 279 10.08 -5.28 9.72
CA HIS A 279 8.80 -5.94 9.44
C HIS A 279 8.98 -7.32 8.78
N HIS A 280 7.96 -8.15 8.91
CA HIS A 280 7.83 -9.44 8.23
C HIS A 280 6.82 -9.31 7.08
N PRO A 281 7.11 -9.79 5.85
CA PRO A 281 6.16 -9.68 4.75
C PRO A 281 4.93 -10.55 4.99
N LEU A 282 3.76 -9.96 4.76
CA LEU A 282 2.46 -10.62 4.86
C LEU A 282 2.03 -11.11 3.48
N TRP A 283 1.96 -12.43 3.32
CA TRP A 283 1.59 -13.10 2.09
C TRP A 283 0.15 -13.56 2.11
N VAL A 284 -0.55 -13.42 0.98
CA VAL A 284 -1.92 -13.91 0.79
C VAL A 284 -2.04 -14.63 -0.55
N GLU A 285 -2.59 -15.84 -0.52
CA GLU A 285 -2.94 -16.60 -1.71
C GLU A 285 -4.46 -16.58 -1.89
N LEU A 286 -4.91 -16.06 -3.04
CA LEU A 286 -6.29 -16.05 -3.52
C LEU A 286 -6.47 -17.12 -4.59
N GLN A 287 -7.70 -17.63 -4.76
CA GLN A 287 -8.02 -18.70 -5.72
C GLN A 287 -7.60 -18.41 -7.16
#